data_AF-D4S1M4-F1
#
_entry.id   AF-D4S1M4-F1
#
_cell.length_a   1.000
_cell.length_b   1.000
_cell.length_c   1.000
_cell.angle_alpha   90.00
_cell.angle_beta   90.00
_cell.angle_gamma   90.00
#
_symmetry.space_group_name_H-M   'P 1'
#
loop_
_entity.id
_entity.type
_entity.pdbx_description
1 polymer ?
#
loop_
_entity_poly.entity_id
_entity_poly.type
_entity_poly.pdbx_seq_one_letter_code
_entity_poly.pdbx_strand_id
1 'polypeptide(L)'
;MAENKKIQIKFINTRIYIIILASLLSFSGLLNIMFFSSVIFATNFYENISVKLKYLLSAFSAKFNFSVADIVVFILITLLCFSCIRLVIYFIKSKKAGNIYLFTYRLKKTLLNSCCFLATAFMIFTLTFMPVYNRLGFMGYNNIHSASIDDGYLNRLAESANTLSEGVTDPDKSEINENTFIVTMNKLALHYPCLGDFYTAPKKSMFFAGYVPFTNEACYKSKTLSPSEIIDIMEGYACSSGFVSASDRQYIAVSACLKSDNTYLKYCGILALINTINKNYPDKNITALLNRNVIKDIESLSSVCKSSYLPELNSIL
;
A
#
# COMPACT_ATOMS: atom_id res chain seq x y z
N MET A 1 -50.36 40.90 3.80
CA MET A 1 -50.76 39.50 4.06
C MET A 1 -49.73 38.61 3.38
N ALA A 2 -48.67 38.24 4.09
CA ALA A 2 -47.58 37.45 3.53
C ALA A 2 -48.00 35.97 3.51
N GLU A 3 -48.24 35.46 2.32
CA GLU A 3 -48.66 34.08 2.08
C GLU A 3 -47.59 33.12 2.63
N ASN A 4 -47.90 32.48 3.74
CA ASN A 4 -47.02 31.56 4.44
C ASN A 4 -46.96 30.27 3.63
N LYS A 5 -46.14 30.26 2.57
CA LYS A 5 -45.93 29.13 1.67
C LYS A 5 -45.41 27.97 2.50
N LYS A 6 -46.31 27.08 2.94
CA LYS A 6 -45.96 25.82 3.62
C LYS A 6 -45.07 25.04 2.66
N ILE A 7 -43.76 25.11 2.90
CA ILE A 7 -42.78 24.27 2.21
C ILE A 7 -43.18 22.84 2.55
N GLN A 8 -43.84 22.14 1.63
CA GLN A 8 -44.06 20.70 1.76
C GLN A 8 -42.70 20.03 1.70
N ILE A 9 -42.19 19.66 2.87
CA ILE A 9 -40.94 18.91 2.98
C ILE A 9 -41.24 17.50 2.48
N LYS A 10 -40.85 17.22 1.23
CA LYS A 10 -40.90 15.86 0.68
C LYS A 10 -39.85 15.04 1.43
N PHE A 11 -40.28 14.33 2.47
CA PHE A 11 -39.40 13.48 3.27
C PHE A 11 -38.75 12.46 2.35
N ILE A 12 -37.44 12.26 2.54
CA ILE A 12 -36.72 11.22 1.80
C ILE A 12 -37.23 9.89 2.29
N ASN A 13 -37.38 8.94 1.37
CA ASN A 13 -37.62 7.56 1.73
C ASN A 13 -36.35 6.99 2.39
N THR A 14 -36.14 7.29 3.68
CA THR A 14 -34.99 6.82 4.46
C THR A 14 -34.92 5.30 4.47
N ARG A 15 -36.02 4.61 4.17
CA ARG A 15 -36.05 3.14 4.03
C ARG A 15 -35.13 2.67 2.92
N ILE A 16 -35.09 3.35 1.76
CA ILE A 16 -34.23 2.95 0.63
C ILE A 16 -32.76 2.99 1.04
N TYR A 17 -32.33 4.09 1.67
CA TYR A 17 -30.96 4.23 2.16
C TYR A 17 -30.60 3.19 3.23
N ILE A 18 -31.52 2.90 4.15
CA ILE A 18 -31.32 1.86 5.17
C ILE A 18 -31.20 0.48 4.51
N ILE A 19 -32.03 0.18 3.50
CA ILE A 19 -31.95 -1.07 2.73
C ILE A 19 -30.60 -1.17 2.00
N ILE A 20 -30.17 -0.11 1.31
CA ILE A 20 -28.87 -0.07 0.63
C ILE A 20 -27.74 -0.29 1.64
N LEU A 21 -27.75 0.45 2.74
CA LEU A 21 -26.73 0.34 3.79
C LEU A 21 -26.69 -1.08 4.39
N ALA A 22 -27.85 -1.64 4.74
CA ALA A 22 -27.96 -2.99 5.27
C ALA A 22 -27.45 -4.02 4.26
N SER A 23 -27.85 -3.91 2.98
CA SER A 23 -27.41 -4.82 1.93
C SER A 23 -25.89 -4.79 1.73
N LEU A 24 -25.28 -3.60 1.67
CA LEU A 24 -23.83 -3.45 1.51
C LEU A 24 -23.10 -4.01 2.72
N LEU A 25 -23.50 -3.65 3.94
CA LEU A 25 -22.82 -4.11 5.16
C LEU A 25 -22.98 -5.62 5.37
N SER A 26 -24.17 -6.17 5.12
CA SER A 26 -24.40 -7.61 5.21
C SER A 26 -23.56 -8.37 4.16
N PHE A 27 -23.53 -7.90 2.92
CA PHE A 27 -22.73 -8.54 1.88
C PHE A 27 -21.22 -8.44 2.16
N SER A 28 -20.71 -7.27 2.56
CA SER A 28 -19.31 -7.11 2.98
C SER A 28 -18.96 -7.99 4.18
N GLY A 29 -19.86 -8.06 5.17
CA GLY A 29 -19.69 -8.87 6.37
C GLY A 29 -19.59 -10.36 6.04
N LEU A 30 -20.49 -10.87 5.21
CA LEU A 30 -20.47 -12.27 4.77
C LEU A 30 -19.19 -12.58 3.97
N LEU A 31 -18.79 -11.71 3.03
CA LEU A 31 -17.56 -11.90 2.28
C LEU A 31 -16.33 -11.91 3.21
N ASN A 32 -16.24 -10.98 4.15
CA ASN A 32 -15.15 -10.95 5.11
C ASN A 32 -15.07 -12.25 5.93
N ILE A 33 -16.20 -12.75 6.43
CA ILE A 33 -16.25 -14.04 7.15
C ILE A 33 -15.71 -15.16 6.27
N MET A 34 -16.11 -15.22 5.00
CA MET A 34 -15.62 -16.24 4.06
C MET A 34 -14.11 -16.11 3.81
N PHE A 35 -13.59 -14.89 3.65
CA PHE A 35 -12.16 -14.66 3.50
C PHE A 35 -11.37 -15.11 4.72
N PHE A 36 -11.83 -14.78 5.94
CA PHE A 36 -11.17 -15.21 7.18
C PHE A 36 -11.26 -16.73 7.40
N SER A 37 -12.34 -17.36 6.96
CA SER A 37 -12.61 -18.77 7.23
C SER A 37 -11.90 -19.72 6.26
N SER A 38 -11.50 -19.26 5.07
CA SER A 38 -10.93 -20.13 4.05
C SER A 38 -9.87 -19.42 3.21
N VAL A 39 -8.62 -19.85 3.39
CA VAL A 39 -7.47 -19.45 2.57
C VAL A 39 -7.68 -19.81 1.10
N ILE A 40 -8.30 -20.97 0.82
CA ILE A 40 -8.60 -21.42 -0.55
C ILE A 40 -9.60 -20.45 -1.20
N PHE A 41 -10.66 -20.07 -0.48
CA PHE A 41 -11.64 -19.11 -0.99
C PHE A 41 -11.01 -17.74 -1.22
N ALA A 42 -10.24 -17.22 -0.27
CA ALA A 42 -9.55 -15.94 -0.40
C ALA A 42 -8.57 -15.93 -1.59
N THR A 43 -7.81 -17.02 -1.78
CA THR A 43 -6.87 -17.17 -2.90
C THR A 43 -7.60 -17.21 -4.24
N ASN A 44 -8.63 -18.04 -4.37
CA ASN A 44 -9.40 -18.15 -5.60
C ASN A 44 -10.16 -16.85 -5.93
N PHE A 45 -10.69 -16.17 -4.93
CA PHE A 45 -11.35 -14.87 -5.11
C PHE A 45 -10.35 -13.82 -5.58
N TYR A 46 -9.15 -13.79 -4.99
CA TYR A 46 -8.11 -12.87 -5.40
C TYR A 46 -7.76 -13.04 -6.88
N GLU A 47 -7.41 -14.26 -7.28
CA GLU A 47 -6.93 -14.59 -8.63
C GLU A 47 -7.98 -14.31 -9.71
N ASN A 48 -9.27 -14.49 -9.40
CA ASN A 48 -10.34 -14.34 -10.39
C ASN A 48 -11.01 -12.96 -10.40
N ILE A 49 -11.04 -12.26 -9.26
CA ILE A 49 -11.83 -11.03 -9.07
C ILE A 49 -10.95 -9.87 -8.62
N SER A 50 -10.25 -9.98 -7.48
CA SER A 50 -9.52 -8.84 -6.90
C SER A 50 -8.39 -8.36 -7.79
N VAL A 51 -7.65 -9.25 -8.47
CA VAL A 51 -6.59 -8.88 -9.42
C VAL A 51 -7.15 -7.99 -10.53
N LYS A 52 -8.31 -8.33 -11.09
CA LYS A 52 -8.95 -7.53 -12.16
C LYS A 52 -9.38 -6.15 -11.65
N LEU A 53 -9.92 -6.08 -10.43
CA LEU A 53 -10.29 -4.80 -9.81
C LEU A 53 -9.05 -3.93 -9.55
N LYS A 54 -7.98 -4.53 -9.03
CA LYS A 54 -6.69 -3.86 -8.81
C LYS A 54 -6.08 -3.37 -10.12
N TYR A 55 -6.13 -4.18 -11.18
CA TYR A 55 -5.71 -3.77 -12.52
C TYR A 55 -6.47 -2.53 -12.99
N LEU A 56 -7.79 -2.47 -12.82
CA LEU A 56 -8.58 -1.29 -13.18
C LEU A 56 -8.17 -0.05 -12.40
N LEU A 57 -7.91 -0.18 -11.09
CA LEU A 57 -7.43 0.92 -10.25
C LEU A 57 -6.06 1.41 -10.71
N SER A 58 -5.13 0.48 -10.98
CA SER A 58 -3.80 0.80 -11.50
C SER A 58 -3.85 1.43 -12.89
N ALA A 59 -4.64 0.90 -13.81
CA ALA A 59 -4.79 1.45 -15.16
C ALA A 59 -5.41 2.85 -15.14
N PHE A 60 -6.33 3.13 -14.21
CA PHE A 60 -6.83 4.47 -13.98
C PHE A 60 -5.75 5.38 -13.42
N SER A 61 -5.03 4.93 -12.39
CA SER A 61 -3.97 5.68 -11.75
C SER A 61 -2.82 6.01 -12.72
N ALA A 62 -2.42 5.07 -13.58
CA ALA A 62 -1.33 5.21 -14.55
C ALA A 62 -1.49 6.40 -15.52
N LYS A 63 -2.71 6.91 -15.69
CA LYS A 63 -2.99 8.09 -16.55
C LYS A 63 -2.46 9.40 -15.98
N PHE A 64 -2.05 9.41 -14.72
CA PHE A 64 -1.66 10.61 -14.00
C PHE A 64 -0.25 10.49 -13.45
N ASN A 65 0.57 11.53 -13.62
CA ASN A 65 1.94 11.60 -13.09
C ASN A 65 2.01 12.06 -11.62
N PHE A 66 0.85 12.18 -10.97
CA PHE A 66 0.72 12.53 -9.56
C PHE A 66 -0.06 11.43 -8.83
N SER A 67 0.06 11.40 -7.49
CA SER A 67 -0.71 10.50 -6.64
C SER A 67 -2.21 10.77 -6.74
N VAL A 68 -2.98 9.80 -7.26
CA VAL A 68 -4.44 9.86 -7.25
C VAL A 68 -4.96 9.78 -5.83
N ALA A 69 -4.25 9.08 -4.93
CA ALA A 69 -4.60 9.01 -3.52
C ALA A 69 -4.63 10.39 -2.86
N ASP A 70 -3.68 11.26 -3.17
CA ASP A 70 -3.67 12.64 -2.65
C ASP A 70 -4.92 13.40 -3.10
N ILE A 71 -5.33 13.26 -4.36
CA ILE A 71 -6.57 13.88 -4.87
C ILE A 71 -7.79 13.36 -4.13
N VAL A 72 -7.86 12.04 -3.89
CA VAL A 72 -8.96 11.44 -3.13
C VAL A 72 -9.01 12.03 -1.71
N VAL A 73 -7.86 12.21 -1.05
CA VAL A 73 -7.78 12.86 0.27
C VAL A 73 -8.26 14.31 0.21
N PHE A 74 -7.83 15.10 -0.78
CA PHE A 74 -8.29 16.47 -0.95
C PHE A 74 -9.81 16.58 -1.17
N ILE A 75 -10.38 15.69 -1.99
CA ILE A 75 -11.81 15.60 -2.22
C ILE A 75 -12.55 15.28 -0.91
N LEU A 76 -12.06 14.29 -0.15
CA LEU A 76 -12.65 13.90 1.14
C LEU A 76 -12.65 15.04 2.15
N ILE A 77 -11.52 15.75 2.30
CA ILE A 77 -11.41 16.92 3.19
C ILE A 77 -12.39 18.02 2.74
N THR A 78 -12.43 18.31 1.44
CA THR A 78 -13.33 19.34 0.89
C THR A 78 -14.81 19.00 1.14
N LEU A 79 -15.21 17.75 0.90
CA LEU A 79 -16.56 17.27 1.15
C LEU A 79 -16.93 17.31 2.64
N LEU A 80 -15.98 17.01 3.53
CA LEU A 80 -16.16 17.09 4.98
C LEU A 80 -16.39 18.55 5.41
N CYS A 81 -15.52 19.47 4.99
CA CYS A 81 -15.65 20.90 5.28
C CYS A 81 -16.98 21.45 4.77
N PHE A 82 -17.35 21.14 3.53
CA PHE A 82 -18.62 21.56 2.95
C PHE A 82 -19.82 21.02 3.74
N SER A 83 -19.77 19.76 4.17
CA SER A 83 -20.83 19.14 4.98
C SER A 83 -20.98 19.83 6.34
N CYS A 84 -19.87 20.15 7.00
CA CYS A 84 -19.86 20.88 8.27
C CYS A 84 -20.47 22.30 8.12
N ILE A 85 -20.00 23.07 7.13
CA ILE A 85 -20.54 24.42 6.85
C ILE A 85 -22.04 24.36 6.59
N ARG A 86 -22.48 23.39 5.78
CA ARG A 86 -23.89 23.19 5.44
C ARG A 86 -24.73 22.86 6.68
N LEU A 87 -24.22 22.00 7.57
CA LEU A 87 -24.88 21.67 8.83
C LEU A 87 -25.01 22.90 9.74
N VAL A 88 -23.97 23.74 9.86
CA VAL A 88 -24.01 24.99 10.63
C VAL A 88 -25.05 25.95 10.06
N ILE A 89 -25.08 26.15 8.74
CA ILE A 89 -26.09 26.99 8.08
C ILE A 89 -27.50 26.47 8.37
N TYR A 90 -27.70 25.15 8.33
CA TYR A 90 -28.98 24.52 8.63
C TYR A 90 -29.39 24.68 10.08
N PHE A 91 -28.45 24.57 11.01
CA PHE A 91 -28.70 24.81 12.43
C PHE A 91 -29.17 26.25 12.67
N ILE A 92 -28.44 27.24 12.13
CA ILE A 92 -28.79 28.67 12.27
C ILE A 92 -30.18 28.95 11.68
N LYS A 93 -30.47 28.44 10.47
CA LYS A 93 -31.77 28.65 9.80
C LYS A 93 -32.92 27.97 10.56
N SER A 94 -32.72 26.77 11.09
CA SER A 94 -33.74 26.05 11.88
C SER A 94 -34.03 26.74 13.21
N LYS A 95 -33.00 27.23 13.91
CA LYS A 95 -33.16 28.03 15.13
C LYS A 95 -33.97 29.30 14.88
N LYS A 96 -33.66 30.04 13.81
CA LYS A 96 -34.41 31.25 13.42
C LYS A 96 -35.87 30.96 13.05
N ALA A 97 -36.16 29.79 12.48
CA ALA A 97 -37.50 29.38 12.10
C ALA A 97 -38.29 28.68 13.23
N GLY A 98 -37.70 28.49 14.42
CA GLY A 98 -38.30 27.74 15.52
C GLY A 98 -38.60 26.27 15.20
N ASN A 99 -38.04 25.73 14.11
CA ASN A 99 -38.43 24.43 13.56
C ASN A 99 -37.28 23.42 13.68
N ILE A 100 -37.13 22.85 14.88
CA ILE A 100 -36.09 21.86 15.22
C ILE A 100 -36.21 20.59 14.36
N TYR A 101 -37.42 20.22 13.95
CA TYR A 101 -37.69 19.04 13.12
C TYR A 101 -37.03 19.13 11.74
N LEU A 102 -36.91 20.34 11.18
CA LEU A 102 -36.24 20.55 9.89
C LEU A 102 -34.72 20.38 10.00
N PHE A 103 -34.12 20.74 11.14
CA PHE A 103 -32.70 20.47 11.40
C PHE A 103 -32.43 18.98 11.57
N THR A 104 -33.21 18.30 12.43
CA THR A 104 -33.02 16.85 12.68
C THR A 104 -33.19 16.03 11.40
N TYR A 105 -34.16 16.39 10.54
CA TYR A 105 -34.31 15.76 9.22
C TYR A 105 -33.07 15.94 8.32
N ARG A 106 -32.52 17.16 8.24
CA ARG A 106 -31.35 17.45 7.40
C ARG A 106 -30.07 16.81 7.95
N LEU A 107 -29.93 16.77 9.28
CA LEU A 107 -28.85 16.06 9.96
C LEU A 107 -28.93 14.57 9.65
N LYS A 108 -30.10 13.95 9.85
CA LYS A 108 -30.34 12.54 9.54
C LYS A 108 -29.97 12.22 8.09
N LYS A 109 -30.42 13.03 7.12
CA LYS A 109 -30.06 12.85 5.70
C LYS A 109 -28.56 12.90 5.48
N THR A 110 -27.88 13.88 6.06
CA THR A 110 -26.44 14.08 5.88
C THR A 110 -25.64 12.91 6.46
N LEU A 111 -26.02 12.44 7.65
CA LEU A 111 -25.43 11.26 8.27
C LEU A 111 -25.67 10.01 7.43
N LEU A 112 -26.90 9.77 6.98
CA LEU A 112 -27.26 8.59 6.18
C LEU A 112 -26.46 8.53 4.87
N ASN A 113 -26.32 9.66 4.17
CA ASN A 113 -25.49 9.76 2.97
C ASN A 113 -24.02 9.43 3.27
N SER A 114 -23.49 9.95 4.38
CA SER A 114 -22.11 9.70 4.81
C SER A 114 -21.89 8.22 5.14
N CYS A 115 -22.84 7.59 5.83
CA CYS A 115 -22.82 6.15 6.11
C CYS A 115 -22.86 5.32 4.81
N CYS A 116 -23.69 5.68 3.83
CA CYS A 116 -23.72 4.97 2.54
C CYS A 116 -22.40 5.12 1.77
N PHE A 117 -21.80 6.31 1.79
CA PHE A 117 -20.48 6.53 1.19
C PHE A 117 -19.41 5.66 1.86
N LEU A 118 -19.36 5.66 3.21
CA LEU A 118 -18.42 4.83 3.97
C LEU A 118 -18.66 3.33 3.74
N ALA A 119 -19.90 2.87 3.69
CA ALA A 119 -20.23 1.47 3.38
C ALA A 119 -19.78 1.08 1.96
N THR A 120 -19.86 1.99 0.99
CA THR A 120 -19.35 1.76 -0.37
C THR A 120 -17.82 1.67 -0.37
N ALA A 121 -17.13 2.57 0.33
CA ALA A 121 -15.68 2.52 0.49
C ALA A 121 -15.23 1.22 1.20
N PHE A 122 -15.98 0.80 2.23
CA PHE A 122 -15.74 -0.46 2.92
C PHE A 122 -15.97 -1.67 2.02
N MET A 123 -16.98 -1.63 1.15
CA MET A 123 -17.20 -2.69 0.14
C MET A 123 -16.02 -2.79 -0.83
N ILE A 124 -15.55 -1.67 -1.37
CA ILE A 124 -14.37 -1.65 -2.25
C ILE A 124 -13.17 -2.23 -1.50
N PHE A 125 -12.97 -1.83 -0.24
CA PHE A 125 -11.92 -2.38 0.60
C PHE A 125 -12.05 -3.89 0.79
N THR A 126 -13.25 -4.39 1.11
CA THR A 126 -13.54 -5.82 1.22
C THR A 126 -13.21 -6.57 -0.06
N LEU A 127 -13.56 -6.05 -1.24
CA LEU A 127 -13.34 -6.75 -2.51
C LEU A 127 -11.87 -6.75 -2.96
N THR A 128 -11.08 -5.76 -2.55
CA THR A 128 -9.70 -5.56 -3.04
C THR A 128 -8.63 -5.95 -2.02
N PHE A 129 -8.89 -5.79 -0.71
CA PHE A 129 -7.89 -5.99 0.36
C PHE A 129 -8.12 -7.25 1.18
N MET A 130 -9.35 -7.56 1.55
CA MET A 130 -9.59 -8.71 2.44
C MET A 130 -9.16 -10.05 1.85
N PRO A 131 -9.32 -10.32 0.54
CA PRO A 131 -8.76 -11.51 -0.12
C PRO A 131 -7.23 -11.55 0.00
N VAL A 132 -6.59 -10.39 -0.18
CA VAL A 132 -5.13 -10.26 -0.13
C VAL A 132 -4.57 -10.55 1.26
N TYR A 133 -5.28 -10.16 2.32
CA TYR A 133 -4.86 -10.42 3.71
C TYR A 133 -5.02 -11.87 4.13
N ASN A 134 -5.96 -12.60 3.54
CA ASN A 134 -6.31 -13.95 3.99
C ASN A 134 -5.93 -15.07 3.00
N ARG A 135 -5.35 -14.72 1.85
CA ARG A 135 -4.83 -15.70 0.89
C ARG A 135 -3.50 -16.29 1.35
N LEU A 136 -3.03 -17.31 0.62
CA LEU A 136 -1.70 -17.87 0.84
C LEU A 136 -0.61 -16.81 0.58
N GLY A 137 0.29 -16.64 1.54
CA GLY A 137 1.42 -15.70 1.44
C GLY A 137 2.45 -16.12 0.40
N PHE A 138 3.35 -15.19 0.03
CA PHE A 138 4.30 -15.38 -1.06
C PHE A 138 5.23 -16.59 -0.84
N MET A 139 5.75 -16.72 0.38
CA MET A 139 6.67 -17.81 0.72
C MET A 139 5.98 -19.17 0.64
N GLY A 140 4.75 -19.28 1.17
CA GLY A 140 3.96 -20.50 1.10
C GLY A 140 3.51 -20.82 -0.33
N TYR A 141 3.17 -19.82 -1.13
CA TYR A 141 2.77 -19.98 -2.52
C TYR A 141 3.89 -20.55 -3.39
N ASN A 142 5.14 -20.13 -3.13
CA ASN A 142 6.31 -20.53 -3.92
C ASN A 142 7.17 -21.61 -3.23
N ASN A 143 6.73 -22.18 -2.10
CA ASN A 143 7.49 -23.12 -1.28
C ASN A 143 8.92 -22.63 -0.94
N ILE A 144 9.05 -21.35 -0.60
CA ILE A 144 10.35 -20.75 -0.30
C ILE A 144 10.69 -20.97 1.17
N HIS A 145 11.89 -21.48 1.42
CA HIS A 145 12.48 -21.58 2.75
C HIS A 145 13.48 -20.43 2.97
N SER A 146 13.56 -19.93 4.20
CA SER A 146 14.55 -18.89 4.53
C SER A 146 15.96 -19.44 4.39
N ALA A 147 16.88 -18.63 3.88
CA ALA A 147 18.29 -18.96 3.87
C ALA A 147 18.82 -19.21 5.30
N SER A 148 19.72 -20.18 5.44
CA SER A 148 20.50 -20.35 6.66
C SER A 148 21.55 -19.25 6.77
N ILE A 149 21.64 -18.61 7.93
CA ILE A 149 22.65 -17.58 8.20
C ILE A 149 23.88 -18.26 8.79
N ASP A 150 24.82 -18.66 7.94
CA ASP A 150 26.14 -19.14 8.35
C ASP A 150 27.23 -18.10 8.09
N ASP A 151 28.44 -18.35 8.59
CA ASP A 151 29.57 -17.43 8.42
C ASP A 151 29.90 -17.22 6.94
N GLY A 152 29.69 -18.22 6.08
CA GLY A 152 29.90 -18.11 4.64
C GLY A 152 28.90 -17.14 3.99
N TYR A 153 27.63 -17.19 4.38
CA TYR A 153 26.60 -16.27 3.95
C TYR A 153 26.92 -14.84 4.40
N LEU A 154 27.33 -14.66 5.66
CA LEU A 154 27.71 -13.35 6.20
C LEU A 154 28.93 -12.78 5.47
N ASN A 155 29.97 -13.57 5.25
CA ASN A 155 31.16 -13.11 4.53
C ASN A 155 30.83 -12.67 3.09
N ARG A 156 30.04 -13.46 2.35
CA ARG A 156 29.61 -13.08 0.98
C ARG A 156 28.77 -11.81 0.97
N LEU A 157 27.90 -11.63 1.97
CA LEU A 157 27.07 -10.44 2.08
C LEU A 157 27.93 -9.20 2.38
N ALA A 158 28.90 -9.31 3.28
CA ALA A 158 29.83 -8.22 3.59
C ALA A 158 30.70 -7.84 2.39
N GLU A 159 31.28 -8.84 1.70
CA GLU A 159 32.07 -8.63 0.50
C GLU A 159 31.27 -7.92 -0.60
N SER A 160 30.03 -8.39 -0.83
CA SER A 160 29.12 -7.77 -1.81
C SER A 160 28.79 -6.32 -1.42
N ALA A 161 28.49 -6.07 -0.14
CA ALA A 161 28.19 -4.73 0.36
C ALA A 161 29.37 -3.77 0.19
N ASN A 162 30.56 -4.20 0.58
CA ASN A 162 31.78 -3.40 0.49
C ASN A 162 32.10 -3.08 -0.98
N THR A 163 32.09 -4.09 -1.85
CA THR A 163 32.35 -3.93 -3.28
C THR A 163 31.34 -2.99 -3.95
N LEU A 164 30.04 -3.18 -3.68
CA LEU A 164 29.01 -2.32 -4.27
C LEU A 164 29.08 -0.90 -3.72
N SER A 165 29.42 -0.70 -2.44
CA SER A 165 29.55 0.66 -1.88
C SER A 165 30.66 1.48 -2.53
N GLU A 166 31.70 0.82 -3.04
CA GLU A 166 32.80 1.45 -3.77
C GLU A 166 32.44 1.67 -5.25
N GLY A 167 31.62 0.79 -5.81
CA GLY A 167 31.17 0.85 -7.21
C GLY A 167 29.93 1.72 -7.48
N VAL A 168 29.15 2.08 -6.46
CA VAL A 168 27.99 2.97 -6.62
C VAL A 168 28.46 4.39 -6.91
N THR A 169 28.15 4.87 -8.11
CA THR A 169 28.47 6.22 -8.57
C THR A 169 27.23 7.13 -8.51
N ASP A 170 27.42 8.46 -8.56
CA ASP A 170 26.31 9.41 -8.67
C ASP A 170 25.44 9.19 -9.93
N PRO A 171 26.00 8.82 -11.10
CA PRO A 171 25.24 8.33 -12.24
C PRO A 171 24.27 7.20 -11.91
N ASP A 172 24.69 6.15 -11.19
CA ASP A 172 23.81 5.02 -10.83
C ASP A 172 22.56 5.46 -10.04
N LYS A 173 22.70 6.52 -9.23
CA LYS A 173 21.60 7.12 -8.47
C LYS A 173 20.71 7.99 -9.36
N SER A 174 21.30 8.70 -10.32
CA SER A 174 20.60 9.58 -11.25
C SER A 174 19.85 8.85 -12.36
N GLU A 175 20.28 7.64 -12.71
CA GLU A 175 19.64 6.79 -13.72
C GLU A 175 18.37 6.11 -13.23
N ILE A 176 18.14 6.07 -11.92
CA ILE A 176 16.88 5.57 -11.35
C ILE A 176 15.75 6.51 -11.76
N ASN A 177 14.99 6.05 -12.74
CA ASN A 177 13.72 6.63 -13.13
C ASN A 177 12.56 5.72 -12.70
N GLU A 178 11.34 6.21 -12.90
CA GLU A 178 10.11 5.50 -12.55
C GLU A 178 9.99 4.10 -13.20
N ASN A 179 10.49 3.94 -14.42
CA ASN A 179 10.46 2.66 -15.14
C ASN A 179 11.47 1.64 -14.59
N THR A 180 12.54 2.12 -13.93
CA THR A 180 13.58 1.24 -13.38
C THR A 180 12.97 0.25 -12.40
N PHE A 181 12.09 0.73 -11.51
CA PHE A 181 11.39 -0.12 -10.53
C PHE A 181 10.50 -1.18 -11.18
N ILE A 182 9.75 -0.80 -12.23
CA ILE A 182 8.86 -1.71 -12.96
C ILE A 182 9.68 -2.80 -13.65
N VAL A 183 10.77 -2.42 -14.33
CA VAL A 183 11.69 -3.38 -14.98
C VAL A 183 12.27 -4.35 -13.96
N THR A 184 12.72 -3.85 -12.80
CA THR A 184 13.25 -4.69 -11.72
C THR A 184 12.23 -5.71 -11.23
N MET A 185 10.98 -5.31 -10.99
CA MET A 185 9.92 -6.24 -10.58
C MET A 185 9.58 -7.26 -11.67
N ASN A 186 9.50 -6.83 -12.92
CA ASN A 186 9.23 -7.73 -14.06
C ASN A 186 10.33 -8.75 -14.25
N LYS A 187 11.59 -8.38 -13.97
CA LYS A 187 12.72 -9.31 -13.99
C LYS A 187 12.60 -10.38 -12.89
N LEU A 188 12.17 -10.00 -11.69
CA LEU A 188 11.87 -10.96 -10.63
C LEU A 188 10.69 -11.87 -11.00
N ALA A 189 9.68 -11.32 -11.69
CA ALA A 189 8.50 -12.08 -12.13
C ALA A 189 8.82 -13.21 -13.13
N LEU A 190 9.97 -13.16 -13.82
CA LEU A 190 10.46 -14.28 -14.65
C LEU A 190 10.72 -15.54 -13.81
N HIS A 191 11.12 -15.37 -12.54
CA HIS A 191 11.32 -16.47 -11.60
C HIS A 191 10.06 -16.76 -10.78
N TYR A 192 9.27 -15.74 -10.49
CA TYR A 192 8.03 -15.84 -9.71
C TYR A 192 6.85 -15.26 -10.48
N PRO A 193 6.19 -16.05 -11.36
CA PRO A 193 5.12 -15.56 -12.23
C PRO A 193 3.92 -14.93 -11.50
N CYS A 194 3.71 -15.27 -10.22
CA CYS A 194 2.68 -14.63 -9.39
C CYS A 194 2.94 -13.14 -9.09
N LEU A 195 4.13 -12.63 -9.43
CA LEU A 195 4.49 -11.21 -9.41
C LEU A 195 4.32 -10.52 -10.79
N GLY A 196 3.90 -11.24 -11.83
CA GLY A 196 3.65 -10.67 -13.15
C GLY A 196 2.36 -9.83 -13.17
N ASP A 197 2.39 -8.65 -12.55
CA ASP A 197 1.25 -7.74 -12.45
C ASP A 197 1.50 -6.43 -13.21
N PHE A 198 0.43 -5.64 -13.41
CA PHE A 198 0.51 -4.31 -14.00
C PHE A 198 0.96 -3.29 -12.96
N TYR A 199 2.28 -3.04 -12.91
CA TYR A 199 2.86 -2.01 -12.08
C TYR A 199 2.68 -0.61 -12.69
N THR A 200 2.40 0.36 -11.83
CA THR A 200 2.39 1.79 -12.19
C THR A 200 3.65 2.46 -11.70
N ALA A 201 4.14 3.47 -12.41
CA ALA A 201 5.26 4.30 -11.95
C ALA A 201 5.05 4.74 -10.49
N PRO A 202 6.09 4.67 -9.63
CA PRO A 202 5.94 5.12 -8.25
C PRO A 202 5.66 6.63 -8.26
N LYS A 203 4.76 7.07 -7.38
CA LYS A 203 4.26 8.44 -7.40
C LYS A 203 4.68 9.23 -6.18
N LYS A 204 5.09 10.47 -6.42
CA LYS A 204 5.30 11.38 -5.31
C LYS A 204 3.97 11.71 -4.65
N SER A 205 3.91 11.58 -3.32
CA SER A 205 2.74 11.88 -2.51
C SER A 205 3.07 12.80 -1.35
N MET A 206 2.13 13.70 -1.02
CA MET A 206 2.20 14.56 0.15
C MET A 206 1.82 13.81 1.43
N PHE A 207 0.90 12.86 1.34
CA PHE A 207 0.31 12.19 2.50
C PHE A 207 0.91 10.80 2.75
N PHE A 208 1.27 10.07 1.70
CA PHE A 208 1.57 8.64 1.75
C PHE A 208 3.03 8.32 1.40
N ALA A 209 3.55 7.25 1.99
CA ALA A 209 4.79 6.58 1.62
C ALA A 209 4.53 5.06 1.63
N GLY A 210 5.03 4.35 0.62
CA GLY A 210 4.72 2.94 0.37
C GLY A 210 3.38 2.76 -0.35
N TYR A 211 2.77 1.60 -0.17
CA TYR A 211 1.56 1.20 -0.88
C TYR A 211 0.29 1.97 -0.44
N VAL A 212 -0.51 2.40 -1.42
CA VAL A 212 -1.84 2.97 -1.19
C VAL A 212 -2.94 2.05 -1.74
N PRO A 213 -3.68 1.38 -0.83
CA PRO A 213 -4.76 0.44 -1.16
C PRO A 213 -5.79 0.94 -2.18
N PHE A 214 -6.36 2.12 -1.95
CA PHE A 214 -7.55 2.58 -2.69
C PHE A 214 -7.28 2.96 -4.14
N THR A 215 -6.01 3.17 -4.49
CA THR A 215 -5.57 3.55 -5.85
C THR A 215 -4.59 2.55 -6.45
N ASN A 216 -4.21 1.52 -5.68
CA ASN A 216 -3.19 0.53 -6.04
C ASN A 216 -1.85 1.19 -6.47
N GLU A 217 -1.45 2.25 -5.77
CA GLU A 217 -0.25 3.07 -6.06
C GLU A 217 0.89 2.74 -5.10
N ALA A 218 2.12 2.71 -5.58
CA ALA A 218 3.31 2.84 -4.72
C ALA A 218 3.70 4.31 -4.64
N CYS A 219 3.84 4.85 -3.44
CA CYS A 219 4.08 6.27 -3.20
C CYS A 219 5.39 6.55 -2.45
N TYR A 220 5.99 7.71 -2.68
CA TYR A 220 7.18 8.19 -1.95
C TYR A 220 7.07 9.68 -1.62
N LYS A 221 7.86 10.18 -0.65
CA LYS A 221 7.76 11.56 -0.16
C LYS A 221 8.87 12.47 -0.63
N SER A 222 10.11 12.00 -0.65
CA SER A 222 11.26 12.87 -0.88
C SER A 222 11.39 13.26 -2.36
N LYS A 223 12.34 14.18 -2.62
CA LYS A 223 12.77 14.52 -3.99
C LYS A 223 13.92 13.63 -4.46
N THR A 224 14.62 12.96 -3.54
CA THR A 224 15.84 12.18 -3.78
C THR A 224 15.70 10.84 -3.10
N LEU A 225 15.66 9.77 -3.88
CA LEU A 225 15.37 8.43 -3.40
C LEU A 225 16.50 7.90 -2.51
N SER A 226 16.24 7.88 -1.21
CA SER A 226 17.10 7.21 -0.22
C SER A 226 16.98 5.68 -0.33
N PRO A 227 17.94 4.89 0.20
CA PRO A 227 17.81 3.45 0.26
C PRO A 227 16.52 2.97 0.94
N SER A 228 16.08 3.65 2.00
CA SER A 228 14.82 3.34 2.68
C SER A 228 13.61 3.51 1.76
N GLU A 229 13.56 4.62 1.02
CA GLU A 229 12.43 4.90 0.12
C GLU A 229 12.39 3.95 -1.06
N ILE A 230 13.56 3.54 -1.58
CA ILE A 230 13.65 2.51 -2.62
C ILE A 230 13.01 1.20 -2.13
N ILE A 231 13.34 0.78 -0.90
CA ILE A 231 12.75 -0.44 -0.34
C ILE A 231 11.25 -0.27 -0.07
N ASP A 232 10.80 0.89 0.42
CA ASP A 232 9.37 1.18 0.62
C ASP A 232 8.58 1.16 -0.71
N ILE A 233 9.17 1.65 -1.81
CA ILE A 233 8.57 1.55 -3.15
C ILE A 233 8.45 0.09 -3.60
N MET A 234 9.51 -0.70 -3.44
CA MET A 234 9.52 -2.12 -3.84
C MET A 234 8.57 -2.96 -2.96
N GLU A 235 8.50 -2.70 -1.65
CA GLU A 235 7.46 -3.26 -0.77
C GLU A 235 6.06 -2.84 -1.24
N GLY A 236 5.95 -1.62 -1.77
CA GLY A 236 4.74 -1.08 -2.36
C GLY A 236 4.27 -1.89 -3.58
N TYR A 237 5.22 -2.31 -4.41
CA TYR A 237 4.96 -3.19 -5.55
C TYR A 237 4.64 -4.62 -5.14
N ALA A 238 5.28 -5.16 -4.10
CA ALA A 238 4.85 -6.44 -3.53
C ALA A 238 3.37 -6.41 -3.07
N CYS A 239 2.95 -5.30 -2.44
CA CYS A 239 1.54 -5.07 -2.10
C CYS A 239 0.62 -5.00 -3.33
N SER A 240 1.04 -4.30 -4.39
CA SER A 240 0.22 -4.18 -5.60
C SER A 240 -0.05 -5.55 -6.22
N SER A 241 0.94 -6.45 -6.19
CA SER A 241 0.84 -7.84 -6.65
C SER A 241 0.08 -8.76 -5.68
N GLY A 242 -0.38 -8.22 -4.55
CA GLY A 242 -1.25 -8.94 -3.62
C GLY A 242 -0.52 -9.72 -2.54
N PHE A 243 0.66 -9.25 -2.12
CA PHE A 243 1.38 -9.77 -0.96
C PHE A 243 1.52 -8.66 0.08
N VAL A 244 0.78 -8.75 1.18
CA VAL A 244 0.69 -7.68 2.19
C VAL A 244 1.40 -7.99 3.50
N SER A 245 1.75 -9.26 3.74
CA SER A 245 2.49 -9.62 4.95
C SER A 245 3.84 -8.92 4.95
N ALA A 246 4.25 -8.43 6.12
CA ALA A 246 5.50 -7.72 6.27
C ALA A 246 6.72 -8.53 5.79
N SER A 247 6.71 -9.84 6.08
CA SER A 247 7.77 -10.76 5.65
C SER A 247 7.81 -10.96 4.15
N ASP A 248 6.66 -11.19 3.52
CA ASP A 248 6.59 -11.39 2.06
C ASP A 248 7.03 -10.13 1.31
N ARG A 249 6.55 -8.95 1.76
CA ARG A 249 6.88 -7.68 1.11
C ARG A 249 8.35 -7.39 1.13
N GLN A 250 8.98 -7.56 2.29
CA GLN A 250 10.41 -7.30 2.41
C GLN A 250 11.22 -8.34 1.61
N TYR A 251 10.83 -9.62 1.65
CA TYR A 251 11.49 -10.66 0.86
C TYR A 251 11.44 -10.34 -0.64
N ILE A 252 10.25 -10.02 -1.17
CA ILE A 252 10.05 -9.66 -2.56
C ILE A 252 10.86 -8.40 -2.90
N ALA A 253 10.79 -7.37 -2.07
CA ALA A 253 11.48 -6.10 -2.30
C ALA A 253 13.01 -6.27 -2.36
N VAL A 254 13.59 -6.98 -1.39
CA VAL A 254 15.03 -7.27 -1.38
C VAL A 254 15.41 -8.13 -2.58
N SER A 255 14.66 -9.20 -2.86
CA SER A 255 14.94 -10.10 -4.00
C SER A 255 14.88 -9.36 -5.34
N ALA A 256 13.93 -8.45 -5.50
CA ALA A 256 13.80 -7.61 -6.69
C ALA A 256 15.03 -6.72 -6.84
N CYS A 257 15.40 -5.98 -5.79
CA CYS A 257 16.59 -5.14 -5.76
C CYS A 257 17.87 -5.92 -6.11
N LEU A 258 18.08 -7.09 -5.51
CA LEU A 258 19.24 -7.93 -5.78
C LEU A 258 19.31 -8.44 -7.24
N LYS A 259 18.15 -8.70 -7.89
CA LYS A 259 18.06 -9.06 -9.31
C LYS A 259 18.19 -7.87 -10.28
N SER A 260 18.10 -6.64 -9.79
CA SER A 260 18.14 -5.43 -10.63
C SER A 260 19.42 -5.35 -11.46
N ASP A 261 19.41 -4.73 -12.63
CA ASP A 261 20.66 -4.44 -13.37
C ASP A 261 21.34 -3.16 -12.90
N ASN A 262 20.64 -2.32 -12.13
CA ASN A 262 21.20 -1.09 -11.58
C ASN A 262 21.97 -1.36 -10.27
N THR A 263 23.24 -0.93 -10.23
CA THR A 263 24.18 -1.15 -9.12
C THR A 263 23.66 -0.58 -7.80
N TYR A 264 23.05 0.60 -7.82
CA TYR A 264 22.53 1.25 -6.63
C TYR A 264 21.30 0.54 -6.06
N LEU A 265 20.39 0.04 -6.91
CA LEU A 265 19.28 -0.81 -6.48
C LEU A 265 19.77 -2.12 -5.83
N LYS A 266 20.75 -2.81 -6.43
CA LYS A 266 21.37 -3.99 -5.81
C LYS A 266 21.95 -3.66 -4.43
N TYR A 267 22.68 -2.55 -4.34
CA TYR A 267 23.26 -2.08 -3.10
C TYR A 267 22.19 -1.83 -2.03
N CYS A 268 21.10 -1.12 -2.36
CA CYS A 268 19.98 -0.91 -1.43
C CYS A 268 19.37 -2.23 -0.93
N GLY A 269 19.23 -3.24 -1.80
CA GLY A 269 18.78 -4.58 -1.41
C GLY A 269 19.71 -5.24 -0.38
N ILE A 270 21.03 -5.16 -0.60
CA ILE A 270 22.03 -5.68 0.35
C ILE A 270 21.99 -4.94 1.69
N LEU A 271 21.90 -3.60 1.66
CA LEU A 271 21.83 -2.83 2.90
C LEU A 271 20.59 -3.18 3.73
N ALA A 272 19.44 -3.36 3.06
CA ALA A 272 18.20 -3.78 3.73
C ALA A 272 18.33 -5.19 4.33
N LEU A 273 19.03 -6.09 3.64
CA LEU A 273 19.30 -7.44 4.11
C LEU A 273 20.21 -7.44 5.35
N ILE A 274 21.29 -6.66 5.32
CA ILE A 274 22.19 -6.49 6.46
C ILE A 274 21.45 -5.90 7.67
N ASN A 275 20.66 -4.83 7.46
CA ASN A 275 19.88 -4.20 8.54
C ASN A 275 18.91 -5.20 9.18
N THR A 276 18.32 -6.09 8.38
CA THR A 276 17.43 -7.16 8.85
C THR A 276 18.17 -8.17 9.71
N ILE A 277 19.36 -8.60 9.27
CA ILE A 277 20.19 -9.55 10.00
C ILE A 277 20.65 -8.95 11.32
N ASN A 278 21.22 -7.75 11.30
CA ASN A 278 21.72 -7.08 12.51
C ASN A 278 20.63 -6.88 13.57
N LYS A 279 19.37 -6.64 13.17
CA LYS A 279 18.26 -6.43 14.09
C LYS A 279 17.65 -7.73 14.63
N ASN A 280 17.52 -8.75 13.79
CA ASN A 280 16.84 -9.99 14.16
C ASN A 280 17.78 -11.08 14.71
N TYR A 281 19.07 -10.98 14.42
CA TYR A 281 20.12 -11.94 14.81
C TYR A 281 21.32 -11.18 15.41
N PRO A 282 21.19 -10.65 16.64
CA PRO A 282 22.20 -9.81 17.27
C PRO A 282 23.54 -10.54 17.50
N ASP A 283 23.50 -11.87 17.62
CA ASP A 283 24.63 -12.79 17.69
C ASP A 283 25.38 -12.93 16.35
N LYS A 284 24.77 -12.50 15.23
CA LYS A 284 25.32 -12.57 13.88
C LYS A 284 25.58 -11.18 13.29
N ASN A 285 25.93 -10.23 14.15
CA ASN A 285 26.16 -8.85 13.75
C ASN A 285 27.33 -8.73 12.77
N ILE A 286 27.02 -8.43 11.52
CA ILE A 286 27.97 -8.39 10.40
C ILE A 286 28.79 -7.10 10.37
N THR A 287 28.47 -6.11 11.21
CA THR A 287 29.05 -4.75 11.17
C THR A 287 30.57 -4.73 11.21
N ALA A 288 31.21 -5.69 11.89
CA ALA A 288 32.67 -5.81 11.96
C ALA A 288 33.35 -6.12 10.61
N LEU A 289 32.61 -6.65 9.64
CA LEU A 289 33.09 -7.01 8.30
C LEU A 289 32.83 -5.90 7.25
N LEU A 290 32.18 -4.81 7.65
CA LEU A 290 31.73 -3.76 6.74
C LEU A 290 32.67 -2.56 6.73
N ASN A 291 32.82 -1.92 5.57
CA ASN A 291 33.53 -0.67 5.46
C ASN A 291 32.71 0.50 6.05
N ARG A 292 33.37 1.64 6.30
CA ARG A 292 32.76 2.80 6.97
C ARG A 292 31.56 3.39 6.20
N ASN A 293 31.59 3.31 4.87
CA ASN A 293 30.52 3.86 4.03
C ASN A 293 29.25 3.02 4.18
N VAL A 294 29.37 1.69 4.11
CA VAL A 294 28.27 0.76 4.33
C VAL A 294 27.63 0.95 5.71
N ILE A 295 28.46 1.08 6.76
CA ILE A 295 27.95 1.31 8.12
C ILE A 295 27.10 2.58 8.20
N LYS A 296 27.61 3.69 7.65
CA LYS A 296 26.90 4.97 7.61
C LYS A 296 25.56 4.87 6.86
N ASP A 297 25.55 4.15 5.75
CA ASP A 297 24.34 3.98 4.94
C ASP A 297 23.31 3.07 5.63
N ILE A 298 23.74 2.04 6.38
CA ILE A 298 22.86 1.21 7.21
C ILE A 298 22.21 2.01 8.34
N GLU A 299 22.96 2.91 9.00
CA GLU A 299 22.39 3.77 10.05
C GLU A 299 21.25 4.65 9.51
N SER A 300 21.34 5.05 8.23
CA SER A 300 20.27 5.79 7.54
C SER A 300 19.01 4.95 7.25
N LEU A 301 19.11 3.62 7.29
CA LEU A 301 18.03 2.65 7.08
C LEU A 301 17.29 2.25 8.37
N SER A 302 17.51 2.96 9.49
CA SER A 302 17.00 2.58 10.82
C SER A 302 15.49 2.32 10.89
N SER A 303 14.67 2.80 9.94
CA SER A 303 13.23 2.54 9.81
C SER A 303 12.83 1.24 9.08
N VAL A 304 13.72 0.59 8.34
CA VAL A 304 13.38 -0.57 7.47
C VAL A 304 13.73 -1.89 8.15
N CYS A 305 12.81 -2.45 8.93
CA CYS A 305 12.94 -3.82 9.42
C CYS A 305 11.58 -4.42 9.71
N LYS A 306 11.13 -5.41 8.91
CA LYS A 306 9.80 -5.99 9.10
C LYS A 306 9.72 -7.52 8.87
N SER A 307 10.80 -8.20 8.49
CA SER A 307 10.81 -9.62 8.10
C SER A 307 11.86 -10.44 8.84
N SER A 308 11.52 -11.69 9.14
CA SER A 308 12.42 -12.75 9.62
C SER A 308 12.93 -13.66 8.49
N TYR A 309 12.50 -13.47 7.25
CA TYR A 309 12.85 -14.32 6.10
C TYR A 309 13.90 -13.67 5.22
N LEU A 310 14.95 -14.43 4.90
CA LEU A 310 16.11 -13.97 4.15
C LEU A 310 16.21 -14.73 2.80
N PRO A 311 16.41 -14.02 1.68
CA PRO A 311 16.69 -14.65 0.38
C PRO A 311 18.04 -15.37 0.36
N GLU A 312 18.14 -16.44 -0.42
CA GLU A 312 19.42 -17.07 -0.72
C GLU A 312 20.23 -16.20 -1.68
N LEU A 313 21.44 -15.79 -1.28
CA LEU A 313 22.30 -14.93 -2.11
C LEU A 313 22.69 -15.59 -3.44
N ASN A 314 22.96 -16.90 -3.44
CA ASN A 314 23.48 -17.63 -4.61
C ASN A 314 22.42 -17.91 -5.71
N SER A 315 21.12 -17.84 -5.38
CA SER A 315 20.05 -17.97 -6.38
C SER A 315 19.66 -16.62 -6.97
N ILE A 316 20.13 -15.52 -6.37
CA ILE A 316 19.65 -14.16 -6.66
C ILE A 316 20.75 -13.26 -7.24
N LEU A 317 21.98 -13.28 -6.70
CA LEU A 317 23.16 -12.63 -7.30
C LEU A 317 23.64 -13.40 -8.54
#